data_AF-A0A7X8VF45-F1
#
_entry.id   AF-A0A7X8VF45-F1
#
_cell.length_a   1.000
_cell.length_b   1.000
_cell.length_c   1.000
_cell.angle_alpha   90.00
_cell.angle_beta   90.00
_cell.angle_gamma   90.00
#
_symmetry.space_group_name_H-M   'P 1'
#
loop_
_entity.id
_entity.type
_entity.pdbx_description
1 polymer ?
#
loop_
_entity_poly.entity_id
_entity_poly.type
_entity_poly.pdbx_seq_one_letter_code
_entity_poly.pdbx_strand_id
1 'polypeptide(L)' 'MWKEFKEFAIKGNVVDLAIGVIIGGAFGKLVTSLVNDIIMPLIGLMLGGIDFTNLEFKVGTAVVKYGAFIQSVVDF' A
#
# COMPACT_ATOMS: atom_id res chain seq x y z
N MET A 1 19.86 -25.52 20.42
CA MET A 1 19.11 -24.33 19.93
C MET A 1 19.69 -23.70 18.66
N TRP A 2 20.91 -23.14 18.66
CA TRP A 2 21.45 -22.47 17.45
C TRP A 2 21.63 -23.40 16.24
N LYS A 3 22.10 -24.63 16.45
CA LYS A 3 22.20 -25.65 15.39
C LYS A 3 20.82 -26.09 14.88
N GLU A 4 19.88 -26.39 15.78
CA GLU A 4 18.51 -26.76 15.41
C GLU A 4 17.76 -25.63 14.68
N PHE A 5 17.98 -24.36 15.08
CA PHE A 5 17.42 -23.20 14.39
C PHE A 5 18.00 -23.04 12.98
N LYS A 6 19.30 -23.24 12.81
CA LYS A 6 19.95 -23.22 11.49
C LYS A 6 19.41 -24.34 10.58
N GLU A 7 19.25 -25.55 11.09
CA GLU A 7 18.65 -26.66 10.33
C GLU A 7 17.16 -26.41 10.01
N PHE A 8 16.42 -25.77 10.91
CA PHE A 8 15.03 -25.36 10.68
C PHE A 8 14.92 -24.24 9.63
N ALA A 9 15.77 -23.22 9.71
CA ALA A 9 15.76 -22.06 8.83
C ALA A 9 16.25 -22.38 7.41
N ILE A 10 17.12 -23.38 7.23
CA ILE A 10 17.62 -23.82 5.91
C ILE A 10 16.62 -24.76 5.20
N LYS A 11 15.52 -25.16 5.86
CA LYS A 11 14.44 -25.87 5.18
C LYS A 11 13.92 -24.99 4.03
N GLY A 12 13.96 -25.52 2.80
CA GLY A 12 13.59 -24.77 1.60
C GLY A 12 12.23 -24.08 1.72
N ASN A 13 11.23 -24.73 2.34
CA ASN A 13 9.91 -24.13 2.50
C ASN A 13 9.87 -22.86 3.38
N VAL A 14 10.78 -22.72 4.36
CA VAL A 14 10.84 -21.55 5.25
C VAL A 14 11.58 -20.41 4.57
N VAL A 15 12.66 -20.72 3.85
CA VAL A 15 13.43 -19.72 3.09
C VAL A 15 12.58 -19.13 1.98
N ASP A 16 11.91 -19.97 1.20
CA ASP A 16 11.05 -19.54 0.08
C ASP A 16 9.86 -18.70 0.58
N LEU A 17 9.27 -19.09 1.72
CA LEU A 17 8.22 -18.33 2.37
C LEU A 17 8.73 -16.95 2.83
N ALA A 18 9.91 -16.89 3.46
CA ALA A 18 10.50 -15.63 3.91
C ALA A 18 10.79 -14.69 2.74
N ILE A 19 11.32 -15.22 1.63
CA ILE A 19 11.55 -14.46 0.39
C ILE A 19 10.21 -13.95 -0.16
N GLY A 20 9.17 -14.79 -0.20
CA GLY A 20 7.84 -14.40 -0.65
C GLY A 20 7.23 -13.26 0.16
N VAL A 21 7.37 -13.29 1.49
CA VAL A 21 6.87 -12.22 2.37
C VAL A 21 7.65 -10.91 2.18
N ILE A 22 8.97 -10.98 2.03
CA ILE A 22 9.83 -9.80 1.79
C ILE A 22 9.48 -9.15 0.45
N ILE A 23 9.38 -9.96 -0.61
CA ILE A 23 9.00 -9.47 -1.94
C ILE A 23 7.59 -8.91 -1.91
N GLY A 24 6.61 -9.61 -1.31
CA GLY A 24 5.24 -9.13 -1.21
C GLY A 24 5.13 -7.78 -0.48
N GLY A 25 5.83 -7.63 0.64
CA GLY A 25 5.86 -6.38 1.40
C GLY A 25 6.56 -5.23 0.67
N ALA A 26 7.65 -5.50 -0.05
CA ALA A 26 8.36 -4.49 -0.84
C ALA A 26 7.60 -4.10 -2.11
N PHE A 27 7.00 -5.07 -2.79
CA PHE A 27 6.23 -4.86 -4.02
C PHE A 27 4.96 -4.07 -3.75
N GLY A 28 4.27 -4.31 -2.62
CA GLY A 28 3.14 -3.48 -2.20
C GLY A 28 3.51 -2.00 -2.11
N LYS A 29 4.67 -1.67 -1.50
CA LYS A 29 5.14 -0.27 -1.43
C LYS A 29 5.44 0.33 -2.80
N LEU A 30 5.96 -0.46 -3.74
CA LEU A 30 6.19 0.00 -5.11
C LEU A 30 4.88 0.31 -5.83
N VAL A 31 3.87 -0.55 -5.68
CA VAL A 31 2.53 -0.32 -6.25
C VAL A 31 1.87 0.91 -5.61
N THR A 32 1.92 1.04 -4.29
CA THR A 32 1.40 2.22 -3.57
C THR A 32 2.06 3.52 -4.03
N SER A 33 3.38 3.54 -4.24
CA SER A 33 4.07 4.74 -4.77
C SER A 33 3.67 5.02 -6.21
N LEU A 34 3.56 4.00 -7.07
CA LEU A 34 3.07 4.17 -8.44
C LEU A 34 1.67 4.80 -8.48
N VAL A 35 0.76 4.32 -7.64
CA VAL A 35 -0.61 4.83 -7.58
C VAL A 35 -0.63 6.27 -7.06
N ASN A 36 0.03 6.53 -5.93
CA ASN A 36 -0.02 7.83 -5.28
C ASN A 36 0.77 8.92 -6.01
N ASP A 37 1.94 8.58 -6.58
CA ASP A 37 2.84 9.56 -7.16
C ASP A 37 2.60 9.76 -8.67
N ILE A 38 1.95 8.81 -9.35
CA ILE A 38 1.72 8.87 -10.81
C ILE A 38 0.23 8.83 -11.14
N ILE A 39 -0.50 7.80 -10.71
CA ILE A 39 -1.91 7.63 -11.13
C ILE A 39 -2.82 8.70 -10.54
N MET A 40 -2.70 8.99 -9.25
CA MET A 40 -3.53 9.97 -8.55
C MET A 40 -3.36 11.40 -9.11
N PRO A 41 -2.14 11.92 -9.36
CA PRO A 41 -1.95 13.19 -10.04
C PRO A 41 -2.55 13.22 -11.45
N LEU A 42 -2.42 12.14 -12.23
CA LEU A 42 -3.00 12.05 -13.57
C LEU A 42 -4.53 12.08 -13.53
N ILE A 43 -5.16 11.36 -12.59
CA ILE A 43 -6.61 11.40 -12.38
C ILE A 43 -7.05 12.79 -11.92
N GLY A 44 -6.31 13.41 -10.99
CA GLY A 44 -6.55 14.78 -10.53
C GLY A 44 -6.51 15.80 -11.66
N LEU A 45 -5.56 15.68 -12.59
CA LEU A 45 -5.46 16.52 -13.78
C LEU A 45 -6.66 16.33 -14.73
N MET A 46 -7.10 15.09 -14.95
CA MET A 46 -8.26 14.81 -15.82
C MET A 46 -9.59 15.34 -15.27
N LEU A 47 -9.71 15.46 -13.94
CA LEU A 47 -10.93 15.88 -13.25
C LEU A 47 -10.90 17.36 -12.82
N GLY A 48 -9.97 18.16 -13.38
CA GLY A 48 -9.96 19.62 -13.24
C GLY A 48 -9.02 20.17 -12.17
N GLY A 49 -8.00 19.41 -11.75
CA GLY A 49 -7.03 19.82 -10.73
C GLY A 49 -7.48 19.60 -9.29
N ILE A 50 -8.52 18.78 -9.09
CA ILE A 50 -9.00 18.41 -7.75
C ILE A 50 -8.08 17.31 -7.20
N ASP A 51 -7.42 17.62 -6.10
CA ASP A 51 -6.64 16.64 -5.35
C ASP A 51 -7.61 15.72 -4.57
N PHE A 52 -7.80 14.50 -5.09
CA PHE A 52 -8.72 13.51 -4.53
C PHE A 52 -8.39 13.17 -3.08
N THR A 53 -7.13 13.26 -2.68
CA THR A 53 -6.68 13.00 -1.31
C THR A 53 -7.24 14.02 -0.32
N ASN A 54 -7.60 15.22 -0.77
CA ASN A 54 -8.17 16.29 0.03
C ASN A 54 -9.71 16.33 0.00
N LEU A 55 -10.36 15.36 -0.64
CA LEU A 55 -11.81 15.28 -0.63
C LEU A 55 -12.34 14.85 0.74
N GLU A 56 -12.89 15.82 1.46
CA GLU A 56 -13.49 15.63 2.77
C GLU A 56 -14.88 16.26 2.85
N PHE A 57 -15.79 15.57 3.55
CA PHE A 57 -17.13 16.04 3.87
C PHE A 57 -17.25 16.25 5.37
N LYS A 58 -17.69 17.44 5.80
CA LYS A 58 -17.87 17.75 7.22
C LYS A 58 -19.33 17.55 7.63
N VAL A 59 -19.55 16.72 8.65
CA VAL A 59 -20.87 16.52 9.27
C VAL A 59 -20.77 16.97 10.73
N GLY A 60 -21.23 18.18 11.00
CA GLY A 60 -21.06 18.80 12.33
C GLY A 60 -19.58 19.00 12.66
N THR A 61 -19.11 18.35 13.74
CA THR A 61 -17.69 18.34 14.15
C THR A 61 -16.87 17.20 13.55
N ALA A 62 -17.51 16.25 12.85
CA ALA A 62 -16.83 15.11 12.25
C ALA A 62 -16.37 15.44 10.82
N VAL A 63 -15.14 15.06 10.49
CA VAL A 63 -14.54 15.20 9.15
C VAL A 63 -14.44 13.81 8.51
N VAL A 64 -15.21 13.58 7.45
CA VAL A 64 -15.21 12.31 6.69
C VAL A 64 -14.33 12.47 5.45
N LYS A 65 -13.13 11.90 5.47
CA LYS A 65 -12.17 11.95 4.37
C LYS A 65 -12.41 10.82 3.37
N TYR A 66 -13.47 10.91 2.58
CA TYR A 66 -13.81 9.90 1.58
C TYR A 66 -12.79 9.85 0.42
N GLY A 67 -12.05 10.92 0.19
CA GLY A 67 -10.90 10.94 -0.71
C GLY A 67 -9.83 9.90 -0.37
N ALA A 68 -9.46 9.82 0.92
CA ALA A 68 -8.51 8.84 1.42
C ALA A 68 -9.03 7.39 1.27
N PHE A 69 -10.35 7.19 1.34
CA PHE A 69 -10.96 5.88 1.11
C PHE A 69 -10.85 5.46 -0.36
N ILE A 70 -11.16 6.35 -1.31
CA ILE A 70 -11.01 6.06 -2.74
C ILE A 70 -9.54 5.75 -3.07
N GLN A 71 -8.60 6.54 -2.53
CA GLN A 71 -7.17 6.28 -2.66
C GLN A 71 -6.81 4.87 -2.17
N SER A 72 -7.31 4.48 -0.99
CA SER A 72 -7.06 3.15 -0.43
C SER A 72 -7.60 2.01 -1.29
N VAL A 73 -8.71 2.23 -2.02
CA VAL A 73 -9.28 1.24 -2.95
C VAL A 73 -8.47 1.12 -4.24
N VAL A 74 -7.86 2.22 -4.69
CA VAL A 74 -6.98 2.21 -5.86
C VAL A 74 -5.59 1.66 -5.51
N ASP A 75 -5.13 1.87 -4.27
CA ASP A 75 -3.86 1.35 -3.74
C ASP A 75 -3.89 -0.17 -3.45
N PHE A 76 -5.07 -0.78 -3.32
CA PHE A 76 -5.29 -2.20 -2.99
C PHE A 76 -5.32 -3.10 -4.23
#